data_AF-A0A370TKB2-F1
#
_entry.id   AF-A0A370TKB2-F1
#
_cell.length_a   1.000
_cell.length_b   1.000
_cell.length_c   1.000
_cell.angle_alpha   90.00
_cell.angle_beta   90.00
_cell.angle_gamma   90.00
#
_symmetry.space_group_name_H-M   'P 1'
#
loop_
_entity.id
_entity.type
_entity.pdbx_description
1 polymer ?
#
loop_
_entity_poly.entity_id
_entity_poly.type
_entity_poly.pdbx_seq_one_letter_code
_entity_poly.pdbx_strand_id
1 'polypeptide(L)'
;MALGISSGMAHAHVKNVMHCNISCRKLFLFPGWCVKVGGFGSAAVDVDLSRGNIVEEIHYEVPLRGRAFDRRPSLKQELFALGSAIYEIMAWEMPFEELETDDVEKKYAAEEFPDVTRLLVGDIIRDCWAEKFETSRHVEKAIR
;
A
#
# COMPACT_ATOMS: atom_id res chain seq x y z
N MET A 1 5.86 13.77 2.46
CA MET A 1 5.90 12.37 2.94
C MET A 1 5.32 11.40 1.91
N ALA A 2 4.05 11.55 1.48
CA ALA A 2 3.43 10.69 0.44
C ALA A 2 4.26 10.56 -0.85
N LEU A 3 4.75 11.68 -1.41
CA LEU A 3 5.64 11.63 -2.58
C LEU A 3 6.93 10.81 -2.32
N GLY A 4 7.45 10.84 -1.08
CA GLY A 4 8.68 10.14 -0.70
C GLY A 4 8.52 8.63 -0.72
N ILE A 5 7.45 8.10 -0.11
CA ILE A 5 7.14 6.66 -0.16
C ILE A 5 6.85 6.22 -1.59
N SER A 6 6.03 6.95 -2.35
CA SER A 6 5.71 6.59 -3.74
C SER A 6 6.95 6.60 -4.64
N SER A 7 7.86 7.57 -4.46
CA SER A 7 9.14 7.60 -5.18
C SER A 7 10.04 6.42 -4.79
N GLY A 8 10.08 6.08 -3.49
CA GLY A 8 10.84 4.94 -2.99
C GLY A 8 10.37 3.61 -3.58
N MET A 9 9.05 3.39 -3.58
CA MET A 9 8.44 2.18 -4.17
C MET A 9 8.57 2.15 -5.70
N ALA A 10 8.41 3.29 -6.37
CA ALA A 10 8.66 3.39 -7.82
C ALA A 10 10.11 3.03 -8.17
N HIS A 11 11.08 3.43 -7.34
CA HIS A 11 12.47 3.04 -7.51
C HIS A 11 12.69 1.54 -7.27
N ALA A 12 12.13 0.98 -6.19
CA ALA A 12 12.26 -0.44 -5.87
C ALA A 12 11.71 -1.34 -6.98
N HIS A 13 10.52 -1.04 -7.50
CA HIS A 13 9.88 -1.86 -8.54
C HIS A 13 10.68 -1.80 -9.86
N VAL A 14 11.29 -0.65 -10.21
CA VAL A 14 12.18 -0.53 -11.38
C VAL A 14 13.43 -1.41 -11.24
N LYS A 15 13.81 -1.76 -10.02
CA LYS A 15 14.91 -2.68 -9.72
C LYS A 15 14.43 -4.14 -9.56
N ASN A 16 13.20 -4.46 -9.98
CA ASN A 16 12.56 -5.76 -9.80
C ASN A 16 12.50 -6.21 -8.33
N VAL A 17 12.34 -5.25 -7.41
CA VAL A 17 12.16 -5.51 -5.98
C VAL A 17 10.72 -5.23 -5.59
N MET A 18 10.03 -6.26 -5.11
CA MET A 18 8.73 -6.16 -4.43
C MET A 18 8.99 -6.12 -2.92
N HIS A 19 8.42 -5.15 -2.20
CA HIS A 19 8.59 -5.00 -0.75
C HIS A 19 7.77 -6.01 0.06
N CYS A 20 6.55 -6.36 -0.40
CA CYS A 20 5.69 -7.42 0.16
C CYS A 20 5.20 -7.22 1.61
N ASN A 21 5.43 -6.05 2.21
CA ASN A 21 5.07 -5.71 3.59
C ASN A 21 5.11 -4.19 3.81
N ILE A 22 4.43 -3.43 2.95
CA ILE A 22 4.43 -1.96 3.02
C ILE A 22 3.53 -1.54 4.18
N SER A 23 4.08 -0.77 5.11
CA SER A 23 3.30 -0.04 6.13
C SER A 23 4.06 1.18 6.64
N CYS A 24 3.36 2.13 7.27
CA CYS A 24 4.00 3.30 7.89
C CYS A 24 5.02 2.92 8.97
N ARG A 25 4.88 1.75 9.60
CA ARG A 25 5.87 1.19 10.54
C ARG A 25 7.22 0.89 9.90
N LYS A 26 7.26 0.77 8.56
CA LYS A 26 8.47 0.53 7.77
C LYS A 26 9.03 1.81 7.13
N LEU A 27 8.44 2.97 7.44
CA LEU A 27 8.88 4.26 6.93
C LEU A 27 9.73 4.98 7.99
N PHE A 28 10.92 5.39 7.58
CA PHE A 28 11.82 6.16 8.42
C PHE A 28 11.79 7.63 7.99
N LEU A 29 11.59 8.52 8.97
CA LEU A 29 11.56 9.96 8.76
C LEU A 29 12.93 10.56 9.07
N PHE A 30 13.47 11.31 8.10
CA PHE A 30 14.74 12.02 8.19
C PHE A 30 14.50 13.55 8.18
N PRO A 31 15.50 14.36 8.58
CA PRO A 31 15.40 15.82 8.52
C PRO A 31 14.90 16.32 7.16
N GLY A 32 14.08 17.37 7.18
CA GLY A 32 13.44 17.92 5.98
C GLY A 32 12.24 17.12 5.48
N TRP A 33 11.55 16.37 6.36
CA TRP A 33 10.38 15.55 6.02
C TRP A 33 10.64 14.48 4.94
N CYS A 34 11.89 14.04 4.87
CA CYS A 34 12.35 13.05 3.92
C CYS A 34 12.01 11.65 4.42
N VAL A 35 11.16 10.94 3.68
CA VAL A 35 10.76 9.57 4.00
C VAL A 35 11.66 8.60 3.25
N LYS A 36 12.18 7.58 3.94
CA LYS A 36 12.84 6.43 3.33
C LYS A 36 12.10 5.16 3.70
N VAL A 37 11.82 4.33 2.69
CA VAL A 37 11.28 2.99 2.87
C VAL A 37 12.40 2.09 3.40
N GLY A 38 12.16 1.40 4.51
CA GLY A 38 12.99 0.28 4.95
C GLY A 38 12.12 -0.94 5.20
N GLY A 39 12.60 -1.96 5.90
CA GLY A 39 11.76 -3.15 6.17
C GLY A 39 11.73 -4.22 5.07
N PHE A 40 12.71 -4.21 4.16
CA PHE A 40 12.86 -5.18 3.05
C PHE A 40 13.20 -6.63 3.47
N GLY A 41 13.02 -7.01 4.74
CA GLY A 41 13.29 -8.38 5.20
C GLY A 41 12.40 -9.44 4.56
N SER A 42 11.22 -9.04 4.10
CA SER A 42 10.26 -9.89 3.37
C SER A 42 10.26 -9.64 1.86
N ALA A 43 11.20 -8.83 1.35
CA ALA A 43 11.19 -8.42 -0.04
C ALA A 43 11.54 -9.58 -0.99
N ALA A 44 10.89 -9.59 -2.15
CA ALA A 44 11.18 -10.51 -3.23
C ALA A 44 11.96 -9.80 -4.35
N VAL A 45 12.99 -10.46 -4.88
CA VAL A 45 13.86 -9.94 -5.95
C VAL A 45 13.75 -10.85 -7.16
N ASP A 46 13.74 -10.25 -8.37
CA ASP A 46 13.67 -10.97 -9.65
C ASP A 46 12.47 -11.92 -9.79
N VAL A 47 11.37 -11.56 -9.10
CA VAL A 47 9.99 -12.00 -9.32
C VAL A 47 9.84 -13.52 -9.53
N ASP A 48 10.27 -14.30 -8.53
CA ASP A 48 9.66 -15.63 -8.29
C ASP A 48 8.46 -15.47 -7.34
N LEU A 49 7.32 -15.11 -7.92
CA LEU A 49 6.05 -14.93 -7.18
C LEU A 49 5.56 -16.20 -6.48
N SER A 50 6.14 -17.37 -6.79
CA SER A 50 5.78 -18.63 -6.14
C SER A 50 6.28 -18.75 -4.70
N ARG A 51 7.16 -17.85 -4.26
CA ARG A 51 7.84 -17.91 -2.94
C ARG A 51 7.64 -16.68 -2.07
N GLY A 52 6.88 -15.69 -2.54
CA GLY A 52 6.58 -14.49 -1.77
C GLY A 52 5.52 -14.79 -0.71
N ASN A 53 5.93 -15.13 0.51
CA ASN A 53 5.05 -15.03 1.67
C ASN A 53 4.79 -13.54 1.93
N ILE A 54 3.82 -12.97 1.21
CA ILE A 54 3.31 -11.63 1.46
C ILE A 54 2.64 -11.68 2.83
N VAL A 55 3.25 -11.00 3.79
CA VAL A 55 2.73 -10.84 5.15
C VAL A 55 2.20 -9.42 5.22
N GLU A 56 0.98 -9.24 4.72
CA GLU A 56 0.26 -7.98 4.82
C GLU A 56 -0.22 -7.79 6.26
N GLU A 57 -0.15 -6.54 6.73
CA GLU A 57 -0.88 -6.13 7.92
C GLU A 57 -2.34 -5.89 7.51
N ILE A 58 -3.32 -6.20 8.37
CA ILE A 58 -4.73 -6.24 7.94
C ILE A 58 -5.23 -4.93 7.33
N HIS A 59 -4.83 -3.79 7.88
CA HIS A 59 -5.22 -2.46 7.38
C HIS A 59 -4.62 -2.14 5.99
N TYR A 60 -3.66 -2.94 5.54
CA TYR A 60 -2.91 -2.82 4.29
C TYR A 60 -3.21 -3.95 3.32
N GLU A 61 -4.09 -4.89 3.67
CA GLU A 61 -4.38 -6.07 2.86
C GLU A 61 -5.43 -5.76 1.78
N VAL A 62 -5.12 -6.12 0.53
CA VAL A 62 -6.08 -5.99 -0.57
C VAL A 62 -7.24 -7.00 -0.41
N PRO A 63 -8.51 -6.60 -0.61
CA PRO A 63 -9.62 -7.54 -0.59
C PRO A 63 -9.54 -8.56 -1.73
N LEU A 64 -10.13 -9.73 -1.48
CA LEU A 64 -10.13 -10.86 -2.41
C LEU A 64 -10.77 -10.52 -3.77
N ARG A 65 -11.86 -9.74 -3.78
CA ARG A 65 -12.60 -9.37 -5.01
C ARG A 65 -12.98 -10.57 -5.88
N GLY A 66 -13.42 -11.65 -5.24
CA GLY A 66 -13.76 -12.92 -5.91
C GLY A 66 -12.56 -13.78 -6.31
N ARG A 67 -11.32 -13.37 -6.00
CA ARG A 67 -10.11 -14.19 -6.18
C ARG A 67 -9.89 -15.08 -4.96
N ALA A 68 -9.18 -16.19 -5.15
CA ALA A 68 -8.62 -16.94 -4.03
C ALA A 68 -7.45 -16.15 -3.40
N PHE A 69 -7.18 -16.39 -2.11
CA PHE A 69 -6.15 -15.66 -1.34
C PHE A 69 -4.76 -15.73 -2.00
N ASP A 70 -4.38 -16.88 -2.53
CA ASP A 70 -3.12 -17.18 -3.23
C ASP A 70 -3.09 -16.68 -4.69
N ARG A 71 -4.23 -16.20 -5.21
CA ARG A 71 -4.38 -15.70 -6.58
C ARG A 71 -4.47 -14.18 -6.68
N ARG A 72 -4.22 -13.47 -5.58
CA ARG A 72 -4.13 -12.01 -5.58
C ARG A 72 -2.87 -11.57 -6.35
N PRO A 73 -2.95 -10.61 -7.27
CA PRO A 73 -1.77 -10.14 -7.98
C PRO A 73 -0.85 -9.37 -7.02
N SER A 74 0.40 -9.80 -6.89
CA SER A 74 1.36 -9.21 -5.93
C SER A 74 1.59 -7.71 -6.14
N LEU A 75 1.55 -7.25 -7.39
CA LEU A 75 1.66 -5.82 -7.66
C LEU A 75 0.43 -5.05 -7.18
N LYS A 76 -0.77 -5.63 -7.30
CA LYS A 76 -1.99 -4.99 -6.81
C LYS A 76 -2.05 -4.97 -5.29
N GLN A 77 -1.54 -6.02 -4.61
CA GLN A 77 -1.29 -6.04 -3.17
C GLN A 77 -0.38 -4.87 -2.75
N GLU A 78 0.78 -4.70 -3.39
CA GLU A 78 1.68 -3.59 -3.05
C GLU A 78 1.09 -2.20 -3.30
N LEU A 79 0.34 -2.03 -4.39
CA LEU A 79 -0.28 -0.74 -4.68
C LEU A 79 -1.41 -0.40 -3.72
N PHE A 80 -2.18 -1.41 -3.28
CA PHE A 80 -3.17 -1.25 -2.22
C PHE A 80 -2.49 -0.83 -0.92
N ALA A 81 -1.46 -1.55 -0.48
CA ALA A 81 -0.71 -1.23 0.73
C ALA A 81 -0.01 0.15 0.65
N LEU A 82 0.49 0.54 -0.53
CA LEU A 82 1.00 1.89 -0.78
C LEU A 82 -0.10 2.94 -0.62
N GLY A 83 -1.31 2.69 -1.12
CA GLY A 83 -2.48 3.53 -0.91
C GLY A 83 -2.84 3.70 0.57
N SER A 84 -2.85 2.60 1.33
CA SER A 84 -3.08 2.61 2.77
C SER A 84 -2.00 3.36 3.55
N ALA A 85 -0.72 3.27 3.16
CA ALA A 85 0.35 4.06 3.76
C ALA A 85 0.18 5.56 3.47
N ILE A 86 -0.23 5.92 2.25
CA ILE A 86 -0.51 7.31 1.89
C ILE A 86 -1.71 7.83 2.68
N TYR A 87 -2.75 7.00 2.87
CA TYR A 87 -3.86 7.33 3.75
C TYR A 87 -3.38 7.64 5.16
N GLU A 88 -2.61 6.74 5.79
CA GLU A 88 -2.16 6.92 7.16
C GLU A 88 -1.29 8.18 7.32
N ILE A 89 -0.44 8.49 6.33
CA ILE A 89 0.34 9.74 6.30
C ILE A 89 -0.57 10.99 6.27
N MET A 90 -1.71 10.91 5.57
CA MET A 90 -2.61 12.05 5.36
C MET A 90 -3.63 12.22 6.48
N ALA A 91 -4.14 11.11 7.00
CA ALA A 91 -5.15 11.04 8.06
C ALA A 91 -4.54 11.04 9.46
N TRP A 92 -3.25 10.72 9.60
CA TRP A 92 -2.57 10.47 10.88
C TRP A 92 -3.16 9.31 11.68
N GLU A 93 -3.82 8.38 11.00
CA GLU A 93 -4.54 7.24 11.56
C GLU A 93 -4.51 6.10 10.53
N MET A 94 -4.38 4.84 10.97
CA MET A 94 -4.48 3.69 10.07
C MET A 94 -5.89 3.62 9.47
N PRO A 95 -6.07 3.06 8.25
CA PRO A 95 -7.41 2.77 7.75
C PRO A 95 -8.18 1.88 8.74
N PHE A 96 -9.28 2.39 9.30
CA PHE A 96 -10.08 1.69 10.31
C PHE A 96 -9.28 1.27 11.56
N GLU A 97 -8.44 2.15 12.10
CA GLU A 97 -7.60 1.90 13.28
C GLU A 97 -8.39 1.44 14.51
N GLU A 98 -9.61 1.92 14.65
CA GLU A 98 -10.52 1.67 15.77
C GLU A 98 -11.26 0.34 15.68
N LEU A 99 -11.20 -0.36 14.54
CA LEU A 99 -11.91 -1.61 14.31
C LEU A 99 -11.04 -2.83 14.60
N GLU A 100 -11.68 -3.90 15.05
CA GLU A 100 -11.05 -5.20 15.15
C GLU A 100 -10.72 -5.76 13.76
N THR A 101 -9.72 -6.64 13.69
CA THR A 101 -9.20 -7.23 12.43
C THR A 101 -10.33 -7.80 11.55
N ASP A 102 -11.24 -8.59 12.14
CA ASP A 102 -12.38 -9.20 11.43
C ASP A 102 -13.35 -8.16 10.84
N ASP A 103 -13.49 -6.99 11.48
CA ASP A 103 -14.39 -5.94 11.01
C ASP A 103 -13.74 -5.10 9.90
N VAL A 104 -12.42 -4.89 9.95
CA VAL A 104 -11.64 -4.34 8.83
C VAL A 104 -11.78 -5.23 7.58
N GLU A 105 -11.62 -6.54 7.75
CA GLU A 105 -11.80 -7.51 6.66
C GLU A 105 -13.20 -7.44 6.04
N LYS A 106 -14.25 -7.38 6.88
CA LYS A 106 -15.64 -7.26 6.41
C LYS A 106 -15.86 -5.95 5.64
N LYS A 107 -15.32 -4.83 6.11
CA LYS A 107 -15.40 -3.53 5.43
C LYS A 107 -14.76 -3.60 4.05
N TYR A 108 -13.52 -4.07 3.97
CA TYR A 108 -12.82 -4.22 2.69
C TYR A 108 -13.50 -5.21 1.74
N ALA A 109 -14.02 -6.33 2.26
CA ALA A 109 -14.77 -7.30 1.46
C ALA A 109 -16.09 -6.72 0.92
N ALA A 110 -16.70 -5.78 1.63
CA ALA A 110 -17.88 -5.03 1.18
C ALA A 110 -17.55 -3.85 0.26
N GLU A 111 -16.28 -3.64 -0.09
CA GLU A 111 -15.77 -2.46 -0.82
C GLU A 111 -16.08 -1.14 -0.09
N GLU A 112 -16.17 -1.18 1.25
CA GLU A 112 -16.31 -0.03 2.12
C GLU A 112 -14.93 0.41 2.62
N PHE A 113 -14.56 1.66 2.34
CA PHE A 113 -13.27 2.23 2.69
C PHE A 113 -13.44 3.53 3.50
N PRO A 114 -12.41 3.99 4.24
CA PRO A 114 -12.45 5.27 4.93
C PRO A 114 -12.74 6.45 4.00
N ASP A 115 -13.38 7.49 4.53
CA ASP A 115 -13.66 8.69 3.74
C ASP A 115 -12.38 9.50 3.50
N VAL A 116 -12.01 9.62 2.24
CA VAL A 116 -10.82 10.35 1.78
C VAL A 116 -11.15 11.70 1.15
N THR A 117 -12.42 12.12 1.15
CA THR A 117 -12.90 13.32 0.42
C THR A 117 -12.19 14.61 0.84
N ARG A 118 -11.74 14.68 2.10
CA ARG A 118 -11.03 15.86 2.65
C ARG A 118 -9.51 15.76 2.59
N LEU A 119 -8.96 14.63 2.13
CA LEU A 119 -7.53 14.42 2.05
C LEU A 119 -6.99 14.97 0.73
N LEU A 120 -5.84 15.63 0.77
CA LEU A 120 -5.23 16.31 -0.38
C LEU A 120 -5.02 15.39 -1.61
N VAL A 121 -4.80 14.10 -1.37
CA VAL A 121 -4.56 13.05 -2.40
C VAL A 121 -5.57 11.91 -2.29
N GLY A 122 -6.79 12.22 -1.85
CA GLY A 122 -7.83 11.21 -1.58
C GLY A 122 -8.28 10.42 -2.81
N ASP A 123 -8.29 11.05 -3.98
CA ASP A 123 -8.52 10.39 -5.27
C ASP A 123 -7.45 9.33 -5.58
N ILE A 124 -6.19 9.64 -5.33
CA ILE A 124 -5.06 8.71 -5.53
C ILE A 124 -5.16 7.52 -4.57
N ILE A 125 -5.47 7.77 -3.30
CA ILE A 125 -5.69 6.71 -2.30
C ILE A 125 -6.81 5.77 -2.77
N ARG A 126 -7.94 6.33 -3.20
CA ARG A 126 -9.09 5.57 -3.69
C ARG A 126 -8.75 4.76 -4.93
N ASP A 127 -7.97 5.32 -5.85
CA ASP A 127 -7.56 4.65 -7.08
C ASP A 127 -6.54 3.53 -6.82
N CYS A 128 -5.70 3.65 -5.78
CA CYS A 128 -4.89 2.55 -5.26
C CYS A 128 -5.78 1.43 -4.72
N TRP A 129 -6.73 1.76 -3.83
CA TRP A 129 -7.65 0.78 -3.25
C TRP A 129 -8.50 0.09 -4.31
N ALA A 130 -8.98 0.83 -5.32
CA ALA A 130 -9.75 0.31 -6.44
C ALA A 130 -8.92 -0.41 -7.52
N GLU A 131 -7.63 -0.67 -7.29
CA GLU A 131 -6.72 -1.36 -8.21
C GLU A 131 -6.58 -0.70 -9.61
N LYS A 132 -6.82 0.62 -9.72
CA LYS A 132 -6.77 1.33 -11.01
C LYS A 132 -5.35 1.63 -11.51
N PHE A 133 -4.37 1.63 -10.61
CA PHE A 133 -2.97 1.82 -10.99
C PHE A 133 -2.32 0.51 -11.42
N GLU A 134 -1.57 0.58 -12.51
CA GLU A 134 -0.78 -0.57 -13.00
C GLU A 134 0.64 -0.61 -12.43
N THR A 135 1.19 0.52 -11.96
CA THR A 135 2.56 0.57 -11.44
C THR A 135 2.69 1.62 -10.32
N SER A 136 3.68 1.44 -9.44
CA SER A 136 4.02 2.42 -8.40
C SER A 136 4.50 3.75 -9.00
N ARG A 137 5.05 3.72 -10.21
CA ARG A 137 5.39 4.93 -10.98
C ARG A 137 4.15 5.72 -11.40
N HIS A 138 3.01 5.08 -11.68
CA HIS A 138 1.77 5.81 -11.95
C HIS A 138 1.26 6.52 -10.68
N VAL A 139 1.36 5.87 -9.53
CA VAL A 139 1.04 6.48 -8.22
C VAL A 139 1.96 7.68 -7.94
N GLU A 140 3.28 7.51 -8.10
CA GLU A 140 4.25 8.61 -7.92
C GLU A 140 3.92 9.82 -8.80
N LYS A 141 3.61 9.57 -10.08
CA LYS A 141 3.27 10.65 -11.03
C LYS A 141 1.96 11.33 -10.70
N ALA A 142 0.97 10.63 -10.17
CA ALA A 142 -0.31 11.22 -9.80
C ALA A 142 -0.18 12.19 -8.62
N ILE A 143 0.80 11.98 -7.73
CA ILE A 143 1.05 12.83 -6.55
C ILE A 143 1.83 14.12 -6.92
N ARG A 144 2.59 14.11 -8.02
CA ARG A 144 3.42 15.23 -8.47
C ARG A 144 2.62 16.29 -9.20
#